data_AF-A0A496QD43-F1
#
_entry.id   AF-A0A496QD43-F1
#
_cell.length_a   1.000
_cell.length_b   1.000
_cell.length_c   1.000
_cell.angle_alpha   90.00
_cell.angle_beta   90.00
_cell.angle_gamma   90.00
#
_symmetry.space_group_name_H-M   'P 1'
#
loop_
_entity.id
_entity.type
_entity.pdbx_description
1 polymer ?
#
loop_
_entity_poly.entity_id
_entity_poly.type
_entity_poly.pdbx_seq_one_letter_code
_entity_poly.pdbx_strand_id
1 'polypeptide(L)'
;KKGYKSFLLKSNYWQSQLRAVFQRFKLRPEMVKPFSRCSRCNAELEAVSPETVKNEVPDYVFFTQEEFLRCRGCGRIYWKGTHVPKIMDTLRDFMGGLSHDG
;
A
#
# COMPACT_ATOMS: atom_id res chain seq x y z
N LYS A 1 -24.42 17.86 20.92
CA LYS A 1 -23.41 16.88 20.45
C LYS A 1 -22.82 17.38 19.13
N LYS A 2 -21.50 17.60 19.02
CA LYS A 2 -20.86 17.92 17.72
C LYS A 2 -20.79 16.63 16.90
N GLY A 3 -21.33 16.64 15.68
CA GLY A 3 -21.25 15.50 14.76
C GLY A 3 -19.82 15.28 14.25
N TYR A 4 -19.54 14.07 13.76
CA TYR A 4 -18.29 13.76 13.08
C TYR A 4 -18.24 14.44 11.72
N LYS A 5 -17.08 14.99 11.35
CA LYS A 5 -16.83 15.43 9.97
C LYS A 5 -16.78 14.19 9.08
N SER A 6 -17.71 14.08 8.14
CA SER A 6 -17.80 12.96 7.20
C SER A 6 -17.76 13.44 5.75
N PHE A 7 -17.35 12.56 4.85
CA PHE A 7 -17.37 12.77 3.41
C PHE A 7 -17.98 11.52 2.75
N LEU A 8 -19.08 11.70 2.02
CA LEU A 8 -19.80 10.61 1.36
C LEU A 8 -19.22 10.37 -0.03
N LEU A 9 -18.79 9.13 -0.27
CA LEU A 9 -18.45 8.64 -1.60
C LEU A 9 -19.72 8.18 -2.32
N LYS A 10 -20.01 8.77 -3.47
CA LYS A 10 -21.27 8.52 -4.22
C LYS A 10 -21.16 7.37 -5.22
N SER A 11 -19.95 7.06 -5.68
CA SER A 11 -19.71 6.02 -6.69
C SER A 11 -19.45 4.68 -6.03
N ASN A 12 -19.81 3.58 -6.71
CA ASN A 12 -19.42 2.22 -6.35
C ASN A 12 -18.15 1.74 -7.11
N TYR A 13 -17.61 2.56 -8.02
CA TYR A 13 -16.37 2.26 -8.74
C TYR A 13 -15.17 2.79 -7.94
N TRP A 14 -14.24 1.90 -7.59
CA TRP A 14 -13.12 2.24 -6.71
C TRP A 14 -12.22 3.34 -7.28
N GLN A 15 -12.03 3.40 -8.60
CA GLN A 15 -11.23 4.46 -9.24
C GLN A 15 -11.86 5.84 -9.00
N SER A 16 -13.18 5.93 -9.16
CA SER A 16 -13.94 7.17 -8.94
C SER A 16 -13.97 7.56 -7.46
N GLN A 17 -14.08 6.56 -6.56
CA GLN A 17 -13.97 6.78 -5.12
C GLN A 17 -12.60 7.33 -4.73
N LEU A 18 -11.50 6.74 -5.22
CA LEU A 18 -10.15 7.22 -4.93
C LEU A 18 -9.93 8.62 -5.49
N ARG A 19 -10.36 8.92 -6.73
CA ARG A 19 -10.29 10.28 -7.29
C ARG A 19 -10.99 11.30 -6.39
N ALA A 20 -12.20 10.97 -5.92
CA ALA A 20 -12.96 11.85 -5.02
C ALA A 20 -12.21 12.09 -3.70
N VAL A 21 -11.56 11.08 -3.11
CA VAL A 21 -10.75 11.22 -1.90
C VAL A 21 -9.54 12.13 -2.16
N PHE A 22 -8.77 11.89 -3.22
CA PHE A 22 -7.61 12.72 -3.56
C PHE A 22 -8.00 14.19 -3.76
N GLN A 23 -9.07 14.44 -4.52
CA GLN A 23 -9.56 15.80 -4.78
C GLN A 23 -10.11 16.48 -3.51
N ARG A 24 -10.88 15.77 -2.70
CA ARG A 24 -11.53 16.32 -1.50
C ARG A 24 -10.54 16.66 -0.39
N PHE A 25 -9.50 15.84 -0.24
CA PHE A 25 -8.47 15.97 0.80
C PHE A 25 -7.15 16.55 0.28
N LYS A 26 -7.08 16.95 -0.99
CA LYS A 26 -5.91 17.55 -1.63
C LYS A 26 -4.65 16.70 -1.47
N LEU A 27 -4.82 15.38 -1.60
CA LEU A 27 -3.71 14.43 -1.58
C LEU A 27 -2.98 14.51 -2.92
N ARG A 28 -1.65 14.42 -2.87
CA ARG A 28 -0.81 14.45 -4.06
C ARG A 28 -0.17 13.08 -4.31
N PRO A 29 0.11 12.71 -5.57
CA PRO A 29 0.77 11.43 -5.89
C PRO A 29 2.04 11.16 -5.08
N GLU A 30 2.85 12.18 -4.79
CA GLU A 30 4.11 12.04 -4.06
C GLU A 30 3.90 11.68 -2.57
N MET A 31 2.69 11.83 -2.06
CA MET A 31 2.33 11.42 -0.69
C MET A 31 2.02 9.93 -0.59
N VAL A 32 1.79 9.26 -1.73
CA VAL A 32 1.48 7.83 -1.76
C VAL A 32 2.75 7.04 -1.51
N LYS A 33 2.73 6.20 -0.47
CA LYS A 33 3.82 5.29 -0.12
C LYS A 33 3.33 3.85 -0.21
N PRO A 34 3.37 3.23 -1.41
CA PRO A 34 2.97 1.83 -1.58
C PRO A 34 3.78 0.92 -0.65
N PHE A 35 3.16 -0.18 -0.20
CA PHE A 35 3.83 -1.20 0.62
C PHE A 35 4.47 -0.68 1.92
N SER A 36 3.98 0.44 2.47
CA SER A 36 4.46 1.01 3.75
C SER A 36 3.66 0.56 4.97
N ARG A 37 2.49 -0.07 4.76
CA ARG A 37 1.56 -0.50 5.80
C ARG A 37 1.18 -1.97 5.66
N CYS A 38 0.98 -2.63 6.78
CA CYS A 38 0.52 -4.00 6.84
C CYS A 38 -0.93 -4.11 6.34
N SER A 39 -1.18 -4.97 5.37
CA SER A 39 -2.53 -5.26 4.86
C SER A 39 -3.47 -5.91 5.88
N ARG A 40 -2.94 -6.40 7.02
CA ARG A 40 -3.70 -7.12 8.05
C ARG A 40 -4.06 -6.24 9.25
N CYS A 41 -3.16 -5.35 9.69
CA CYS A 41 -3.36 -4.51 10.88
C CYS A 41 -3.06 -3.02 10.69
N ASN A 42 -2.68 -2.59 9.48
CA ASN A 42 -2.38 -1.20 9.12
C ASN A 42 -1.19 -0.55 9.87
N ALA A 43 -0.44 -1.30 10.69
CA ALA A 43 0.82 -0.82 11.27
C ALA A 43 1.90 -0.66 10.19
N GLU A 44 2.93 0.14 10.48
CA GLU A 44 4.11 0.33 9.63
C GLU A 44 4.85 -0.99 9.35
N LEU A 45 5.36 -1.09 8.12
CA LEU A 45 6.30 -2.11 7.69
C LEU A 45 7.72 -1.57 7.80
N GLU A 46 8.65 -2.39 8.28
CA GLU A 46 10.07 -2.06 8.39
C GLU A 46 10.92 -3.07 7.62
N ALA A 47 12.00 -2.61 7.00
CA ALA A 47 12.96 -3.48 6.35
C ALA A 47 13.68 -4.34 7.39
N VAL A 48 13.82 -5.63 7.08
CA VAL A 48 14.53 -6.60 7.92
C VAL A 48 15.53 -7.37 7.09
N SER A 49 16.62 -7.81 7.71
CA SER A 49 17.63 -8.58 6.99
C SER A 49 17.13 -10.01 6.73
N PRO A 50 17.51 -10.64 5.61
CA PRO A 50 17.12 -12.02 5.29
C PRO A 50 17.44 -12.99 6.44
N GLU A 51 18.58 -12.83 7.11
CA GLU A 51 19.02 -13.70 8.20
C GLU A 51 18.01 -13.75 9.35
N THR A 52 17.34 -12.63 9.63
CA THR A 52 16.34 -12.53 10.70
C THR A 52 15.00 -13.19 10.37
N VAL A 53 14.78 -13.61 9.13
CA VAL A 53 13.51 -14.21 8.67
C VAL A 53 13.66 -15.65 8.17
N LYS A 54 14.88 -16.20 8.14
CA LYS A 54 15.23 -17.51 7.55
C LYS A 54 14.31 -18.67 7.96
N ASN A 55 13.85 -18.68 9.20
CA ASN A 55 13.01 -19.77 9.75
C ASN A 55 11.52 -19.38 9.89
N GLU A 56 11.13 -18.20 9.41
CA GLU A 56 9.77 -17.66 9.52
C GLU A 56 9.07 -17.54 8.15
N VAL A 57 9.79 -17.79 7.06
CA VAL A 57 9.28 -17.81 5.70
C VAL A 57 9.57 -19.17 5.05
N PRO A 58 8.81 -19.58 4.02
CA PRO A 58 9.12 -20.81 3.28
C PRO A 58 10.52 -20.77 2.66
N ASP A 59 11.23 -21.90 2.64
CA ASP A 59 12.61 -21.99 2.12
C ASP A 59 12.76 -21.38 0.71
N TYR A 60 11.85 -21.71 -0.20
CA TYR A 60 11.86 -21.15 -1.55
C TYR A 60 11.83 -19.63 -1.56
N VAL A 61 11.07 -19.00 -0.66
CA VAL A 61 11.01 -17.54 -0.53
C VAL A 61 12.35 -17.02 0.00
N PHE A 62 12.89 -17.63 1.05
CA PHE A 62 14.18 -17.24 1.61
C PHE A 62 15.31 -17.30 0.57
N PHE A 63 15.32 -18.33 -0.28
CA PHE A 63 16.36 -18.49 -1.31
C PHE A 63 16.16 -17.66 -2.58
N THR A 64 14.95 -17.13 -2.83
CA THR A 64 14.65 -16.40 -4.09
C THR A 64 14.40 -14.91 -3.91
N GLN A 65 14.23 -14.43 -2.68
CA GLN A 65 13.90 -13.04 -2.40
C GLN A 65 15.04 -12.35 -1.65
N GLU A 66 15.34 -11.11 -2.02
CA GLU A 66 16.41 -10.30 -1.42
C GLU A 66 15.88 -9.31 -0.38
N GLU A 67 14.64 -8.86 -0.54
CA GLU A 67 14.04 -7.81 0.28
C GLU A 67 12.87 -8.35 1.11
N PHE A 68 12.94 -8.11 2.41
CA PHE A 68 11.91 -8.49 3.37
C PHE A 68 11.44 -7.29 4.18
N LEU A 69 10.14 -7.25 4.46
CA LEU A 69 9.51 -6.29 5.34
C LEU A 69 8.81 -7.02 6.49
N ARG A 70 8.98 -6.56 7.72
CA ARG A 70 8.25 -7.05 8.89
C ARG A 70 7.26 -6.00 9.38
N CYS A 71 6.08 -6.45 9.79
CA CYS A 71 5.10 -5.58 10.42
C CYS A 71 5.44 -5.33 11.88
N ARG A 72 5.55 -4.05 12.27
CA ARG A 72 5.80 -3.63 13.66
C ARG A 72 4.64 -3.92 14.63
N GLY A 73 3.44 -4.20 14.11
CA GLY A 73 2.24 -4.49 14.90
C GLY A 73 2.00 -5.98 15.12
N CYS A 74 1.89 -6.76 14.04
CA CYS A 74 1.54 -8.17 14.11
C CYS A 74 2.67 -9.14 13.72
N GLY A 75 3.88 -8.65 13.45
CA GLY A 75 5.04 -9.48 13.12
C GLY A 75 5.02 -10.13 11.73
N ARG A 76 3.93 -9.99 10.95
CA ARG A 76 3.82 -10.58 9.61
C ARG A 76 4.95 -10.12 8.69
N ILE A 77 5.55 -11.07 7.98
CA ILE A 77 6.62 -10.84 7.01
C ILE A 77 6.04 -10.75 5.58
N TYR A 78 6.58 -9.82 4.80
CA TYR A 78 6.24 -9.57 3.41
C TYR A 78 7.51 -9.59 2.55
N TRP A 79 7.35 -9.96 1.28
CA TRP A 79 8.38 -9.96 0.24
C TRP A 79 7.75 -9.59 -1.10
N LYS A 80 8.57 -9.28 -2.12
CA LYS A 80 8.10 -8.80 -3.42
C LYS A 80 7.56 -9.94 -4.30
N GLY A 81 6.27 -10.27 -4.15
CA GLY A 81 5.61 -11.26 -4.98
C GLY A 81 5.40 -10.82 -6.45
N THR A 82 5.00 -11.78 -7.30
CA THR A 82 4.75 -11.60 -8.74
C THR A 82 3.67 -10.57 -9.09
N HIS A 83 2.81 -10.22 -8.14
CA HIS A 83 1.73 -9.25 -8.32
C HIS A 83 2.16 -7.80 -8.13
N VAL A 84 3.35 -7.55 -7.56
CA VAL A 84 3.84 -6.19 -7.28
C VAL A 84 3.95 -5.33 -8.56
N PRO A 85 4.49 -5.82 -9.69
CA PRO A 85 4.55 -5.03 -10.92
C PRO A 85 3.17 -4.51 -11.36
N LYS A 86 2.16 -5.39 -11.40
CA LYS A 86 0.79 -5.04 -11.80
C LYS A 86 0.15 -4.00 -10.87
N ILE A 87 0.41 -4.10 -9.55
CA ILE A 87 -0.06 -3.09 -8.59
C ILE A 87 0.58 -1.74 -8.89
N MET A 88 1.89 -1.72 -9.14
CA MET A 88 2.62 -0.49 -9.44
C MET A 88 2.19 0.15 -10.74
N ASP A 89 1.93 -0.63 -11.79
CA ASP A 89 1.39 -0.12 -13.05
C ASP A 89 0.01 0.49 -12.86
N THR A 90 -0.89 -0.21 -12.14
CA THR A 90 -2.23 0.31 -11.81
C THR A 90 -2.16 1.62 -11.04
N LEU A 91 -1.24 1.74 -10.08
CA LEU A 91 -1.02 2.96 -9.31
C LEU A 91 -0.46 4.08 -10.19
N ARG A 92 0.50 3.77 -11.08
CA ARG A 92 1.09 4.74 -12.00
C ARG A 92 0.05 5.29 -12.97
N ASP A 93 -0.76 4.42 -13.58
CA ASP A 93 -1.82 4.81 -14.50
C ASP A 93 -2.86 5.70 -13.80
N PHE A 94 -3.25 5.32 -12.58
CA PHE A 94 -4.15 6.12 -11.76
C PHE A 94 -3.55 7.50 -11.42
N MET A 95 -2.30 7.54 -10.97
CA MET A 95 -1.61 8.79 -10.58
C MET A 95 -1.33 9.70 -11.78
N GLY A 96 -0.99 9.15 -12.94
CA GLY A 96 -0.85 9.92 -14.20
C GLY A 96 -2.19 10.49 -14.67
N GLY A 97 -3.29 9.80 -14.42
CA GLY A 97 -4.64 10.33 -14.62
C GLY A 97 -4.99 11.50 -13.70
N LEU A 98 -4.40 11.60 -12.50
CA LEU A 98 -4.65 12.72 -11.58
C LEU A 98 -3.97 14.02 -12.00
N SER A 99 -2.92 13.97 -12.84
CA SER A 99 -2.19 15.15 -13.32
C SER A 99 -2.85 15.88 -14.50
N HIS A 100 -3.86 15.29 -15.14
CA HIS A 100 -4.54 15.87 -16.31
C HIS A 100 -5.87 16.55 -15.99
N ASP A 101 -6.39 16.38 -14.78
CA ASP A 101 -7.65 17.00 -14.31
C ASP A 101 -7.33 18.24 -13.46
N GLY A 102 -6.71 19.25 -14.09
CA GLY A 102 -6.41 20.57 -13.51
C GLY A 102 -7.38 21.64 -13.97
#